data_AF-A0A2N1MKQ4-F1
#
_entry.id   AF-A0A2N1MKQ4-F1
#
_cell.length_a   1.000
_cell.length_b   1.000
_cell.length_c   1.000
_cell.angle_alpha   90.00
_cell.angle_beta   90.00
_cell.angle_gamma   90.00
#
_symmetry.space_group_name_H-M   'P 1'
#
loop_
_entity.id
_entity.type
_entity.pdbx_description
1 polymer ?
#
loop_
_entity_poly.entity_id
_entity_poly.type
_entity_poly.pdbx_seq_one_letter_code
_entity_poly.pdbx_strand_id
1 'polypeptide(L)'
;MAPTLRVTLIKPGTIVPELHYGPYSFYWWIISNENETLFPIRLGQQTKVCFNEVDFILTIQTGSGNNKLMPMYCCQSGLHVVTEPSSTKAISTAYKNRFNTSTRYSDYQAMGWNDKNILETLKQDIQHIPITVNVENCIIFIYGIGTSSREKWRYAGSGFQSSLLHMYERKQSIFVSRIEEKKCIVEIYRESALIKQFKGAMPDEVWEKTGQLKKFTGTQLYGLDNPITKNLIQQHQTQCTLNDWNDEYILERLFDYHVKRRTLANANWKYFFTSWVKTENPIIELEPALHAIYPKGYEFSERELSA
;
A
#
# COMPACT_ATOMS: atom_id res chain seq x y z
N MET A 1 21.63 22.66 -24.16
CA MET A 1 20.41 22.13 -23.52
C MET A 1 20.05 20.83 -24.22
N ALA A 2 19.93 19.71 -23.50
CA ALA A 2 19.44 18.48 -24.12
C ALA A 2 17.97 18.70 -24.53
N PRO A 3 17.52 18.24 -25.70
CA PRO A 3 16.14 18.41 -26.12
C PRO A 3 15.21 17.76 -25.09
N THR A 4 14.25 18.53 -24.57
CA THR A 4 13.24 18.07 -23.62
C THR A 4 12.37 17.05 -24.33
N LEU A 5 12.41 15.82 -23.85
CA LEU A 5 11.60 14.73 -24.36
C LEU A 5 10.11 15.08 -24.20
N ARG A 6 9.35 15.16 -25.29
CA ARG A 6 7.91 15.35 -25.20
C ARG A 6 7.23 14.00 -24.99
N VAL A 7 6.70 13.80 -23.81
CA VAL A 7 5.94 12.61 -23.42
C VAL A 7 4.46 12.98 -23.38
N THR A 8 3.59 12.05 -23.76
CA THR A 8 2.14 12.22 -23.63
C THR A 8 1.53 10.96 -23.05
N LEU A 9 0.77 11.08 -21.97
CA LEU A 9 -0.02 9.98 -21.43
C LEU A 9 -1.22 9.74 -22.36
N ILE A 10 -1.27 8.57 -23.00
CA ILE A 10 -2.39 8.17 -23.87
C ILE A 10 -3.48 7.53 -23.02
N LYS A 11 -3.09 6.61 -22.11
CA LYS A 11 -4.00 5.94 -21.18
C LYS A 11 -3.37 5.87 -19.80
N PRO A 12 -4.11 6.22 -18.74
CA PRO A 12 -3.59 6.09 -17.37
C PRO A 12 -3.41 4.63 -16.95
N GLY A 13 -4.19 3.70 -17.50
CA GLY A 13 -4.21 2.32 -17.04
C GLY A 13 -5.03 2.15 -15.75
N THR A 14 -4.96 0.95 -15.18
CA THR A 14 -5.81 0.51 -14.07
C THR A 14 -5.00 -0.01 -12.88
N ILE A 15 -5.56 0.16 -11.68
CA ILE A 15 -5.06 -0.45 -10.45
C ILE A 15 -5.79 -1.79 -10.30
N VAL A 16 -5.01 -2.87 -10.28
CA VAL A 16 -5.51 -4.24 -10.09
C VAL A 16 -5.12 -4.71 -8.69
N PRO A 17 -6.07 -5.08 -7.81
CA PRO A 17 -5.78 -5.45 -6.42
C PRO A 17 -4.72 -6.54 -6.27
N GLU A 18 -4.78 -7.59 -7.09
CA GLU A 18 -3.80 -8.70 -7.06
C GLU A 18 -2.37 -8.22 -7.36
N LEU A 19 -2.21 -7.24 -8.25
CA LEU A 19 -0.91 -6.72 -8.65
C LEU A 19 -0.41 -5.66 -7.67
N HIS A 20 -1.28 -4.74 -7.25
CA HIS A 20 -0.88 -3.55 -6.48
C HIS A 20 -0.93 -3.75 -4.97
N TYR A 21 -1.68 -4.74 -4.49
CA TYR A 21 -1.85 -5.06 -3.07
C TYR A 21 -1.73 -6.57 -2.79
N GLY A 22 -1.08 -7.32 -3.70
CA GLY A 22 -0.77 -8.73 -3.52
C GLY A 22 0.70 -9.00 -3.20
N PRO A 23 1.13 -10.28 -3.21
CA PRO A 23 2.49 -10.70 -2.90
C PRO A 23 3.59 -10.02 -3.73
N TYR A 24 3.29 -9.64 -4.97
CA TYR A 24 4.24 -9.02 -5.91
C TYR A 24 4.10 -7.49 -5.97
N SER A 25 3.29 -6.89 -5.09
CA SER A 25 3.02 -5.45 -5.07
C SER A 25 4.26 -4.58 -4.99
N PHE A 26 5.34 -5.04 -4.33
CA PHE A 26 6.62 -4.34 -4.31
C PHE A 26 7.11 -3.89 -5.70
N TYR A 27 6.81 -4.65 -6.76
CA TYR A 27 7.23 -4.31 -8.13
C TYR A 27 6.28 -3.36 -8.86
N TRP A 28 5.08 -3.12 -8.33
CA TRP A 28 4.03 -2.31 -8.95
C TRP A 28 3.92 -0.90 -8.34
N TRP A 29 4.85 -0.52 -7.47
CA TRP A 29 4.93 0.81 -6.87
C TRP A 29 6.34 1.38 -7.05
N ILE A 30 6.42 2.69 -7.31
CA ILE A 30 7.68 3.37 -7.53
C ILE A 30 7.66 4.75 -6.85
N ILE A 31 8.83 5.22 -6.40
CA ILE A 31 8.97 6.48 -5.67
C ILE A 31 9.04 7.64 -6.67
N SER A 32 8.25 8.69 -6.43
CA SER A 32 8.35 9.95 -7.18
C SER A 32 9.61 10.70 -6.82
N ASN A 33 10.35 11.18 -7.83
CA ASN A 33 11.55 11.99 -7.62
C ASN A 33 11.23 13.40 -7.06
N GLU A 34 9.99 13.87 -7.17
CA GLU A 34 9.63 15.24 -6.74
C GLU A 34 9.40 15.37 -5.23
N ASN A 35 8.82 14.34 -4.62
CA ASN A 35 8.32 14.41 -3.24
C ASN A 35 8.52 13.11 -2.45
N GLU A 36 9.31 12.17 -2.99
CA GLU A 36 9.61 10.88 -2.37
C GLU A 36 8.38 10.04 -2.00
N THR A 37 7.22 10.35 -2.59
CA THR A 37 5.97 9.60 -2.38
C THR A 37 5.86 8.44 -3.37
N LEU A 38 5.37 7.29 -2.90
CA LEU A 38 5.06 6.16 -3.77
C LEU A 38 3.84 6.46 -4.66
N PHE A 39 3.90 5.99 -5.91
CA PHE A 39 2.77 5.98 -6.83
C PHE A 39 2.74 4.66 -7.62
N PRO A 40 1.57 4.24 -8.10
CA PRO A 40 1.41 2.94 -8.73
C PRO A 40 1.89 2.95 -10.19
N ILE A 41 2.50 1.84 -10.60
CA ILE A 41 2.74 1.48 -11.99
C ILE A 41 1.46 0.83 -12.49
N ARG A 42 0.67 1.50 -13.33
CA ARG A 42 -0.68 1.01 -13.66
C ARG A 42 -0.68 0.00 -14.81
N LEU A 43 -1.47 -1.07 -14.66
CA LEU A 43 -1.65 -2.05 -15.72
C LEU A 43 -2.38 -1.41 -16.91
N GLY A 44 -1.81 -1.54 -18.11
CA GLY A 44 -2.35 -0.94 -19.32
C GLY A 44 -2.07 0.56 -19.46
N GLN A 45 -1.23 1.15 -18.60
CA GLN A 45 -0.75 2.52 -18.80
C GLN A 45 -0.06 2.61 -20.17
N GLN A 46 -0.40 3.63 -20.96
CA GLN A 46 0.19 3.88 -22.26
C GLN A 46 0.76 5.29 -22.34
N THR A 47 2.03 5.41 -22.72
CA THR A 47 2.70 6.69 -22.96
C THR A 47 3.25 6.75 -24.36
N LYS A 48 3.19 7.93 -24.97
CA LYS A 48 3.78 8.24 -26.26
C LYS A 48 5.01 9.09 -26.06
N VAL A 49 6.09 8.71 -26.73
CA VAL A 49 7.33 9.47 -26.81
C VAL A 49 7.69 9.65 -28.27
N CYS A 50 8.04 10.87 -28.67
CA CYS A 50 8.47 11.15 -30.03
C CYS A 50 9.99 11.30 -30.09
N PHE A 51 10.64 10.49 -30.94
CA PHE A 51 12.08 10.55 -31.22
C PHE A 51 12.33 10.68 -32.70
N ASN A 52 13.10 11.69 -33.11
CA ASN A 52 13.43 11.93 -34.52
C ASN A 52 12.17 11.86 -35.41
N GLU A 53 11.08 12.50 -34.96
CA GLU A 53 9.77 12.53 -35.62
C GLU A 53 9.06 11.17 -35.73
N VAL A 54 9.56 10.15 -35.03
CA VAL A 54 8.96 8.82 -34.95
C VAL A 54 8.36 8.60 -33.56
N ASP A 55 7.11 8.16 -33.54
CA ASP A 55 6.42 7.82 -32.30
C ASP A 55 6.85 6.44 -31.78
N PHE A 56 7.02 6.38 -30.46
CA PHE A 56 7.23 5.19 -29.66
C PHE A 56 6.11 5.14 -28.62
N ILE A 57 5.36 4.04 -28.58
CA ILE A 57 4.29 3.82 -27.62
C ILE A 57 4.78 2.78 -26.61
N LEU A 58 4.89 3.20 -25.36
CA LEU A 58 5.14 2.31 -24.23
C LEU A 58 3.81 1.88 -23.62
N THR A 59 3.65 0.58 -23.37
CA THR A 59 2.48 -0.01 -22.71
C THR A 59 2.95 -0.90 -21.58
N ILE A 60 2.41 -0.68 -20.38
CA ILE A 60 2.65 -1.55 -19.23
C ILE A 60 1.70 -2.74 -19.30
N GLN A 61 2.24 -3.96 -19.20
CA GLN A 61 1.49 -5.20 -19.19
C GLN A 61 2.06 -6.16 -18.15
N THR A 62 1.35 -7.25 -17.85
CA THR A 62 1.91 -8.35 -17.06
C THR A 62 2.88 -9.18 -17.90
N GLY A 63 3.83 -9.84 -17.25
CA GLY A 63 4.64 -10.87 -17.91
C GLY A 63 3.86 -12.14 -18.23
N SER A 64 4.61 -13.16 -18.66
CA SER A 64 4.10 -14.50 -18.95
C SER A 64 4.87 -15.56 -18.16
N GLY A 65 4.27 -16.74 -17.99
CA GLY A 65 4.89 -17.85 -17.26
C GLY A 65 5.33 -17.43 -15.86
N ASN A 66 6.63 -17.57 -15.59
CA ASN A 66 7.25 -17.27 -14.29
C ASN A 66 7.18 -15.79 -13.87
N ASN A 67 6.93 -14.88 -14.81
CA ASN A 67 6.87 -13.44 -14.55
C ASN A 67 5.45 -12.88 -14.65
N LYS A 68 4.41 -13.72 -14.60
CA LYS A 68 3.00 -13.31 -14.79
C LYS A 68 2.53 -12.23 -13.80
N LEU A 69 3.13 -12.12 -12.61
CA LEU A 69 2.80 -11.08 -11.62
C LEU A 69 3.77 -9.89 -11.63
N MET A 70 4.71 -9.84 -12.58
CA MET A 70 5.67 -8.73 -12.71
C MET A 70 5.25 -7.76 -13.81
N PRO A 71 5.52 -6.46 -13.66
CA PRO A 71 5.33 -5.50 -14.74
C PRO A 71 6.35 -5.76 -15.85
N MET A 72 5.87 -5.73 -17.08
CA MET A 72 6.65 -5.77 -18.30
C MET A 72 6.28 -4.57 -19.18
N TYR A 73 7.26 -4.05 -19.90
CA TYR A 73 7.13 -2.83 -20.67
C TYR A 73 7.23 -3.17 -22.15
N CYS A 74 6.11 -3.06 -22.85
CA CYS A 74 6.05 -3.22 -24.30
C CYS A 74 6.29 -1.88 -24.97
N CYS A 75 7.29 -1.78 -25.83
CA CYS A 75 7.53 -0.61 -26.67
C CYS A 75 7.25 -0.96 -28.13
N GLN A 76 6.39 -0.15 -28.77
CA GLN A 76 6.04 -0.26 -30.17
C GLN A 76 6.47 0.99 -30.93
N SER A 77 7.11 0.80 -32.09
CA SER A 77 7.36 1.85 -33.08
C SER A 77 7.19 1.31 -34.49
N GLY A 78 6.08 1.71 -35.14
CA GLY A 78 5.64 1.11 -36.41
C GLY A 78 5.40 -0.39 -36.24
N LEU A 79 6.14 -1.21 -37.01
CA LEU A 79 6.08 -2.67 -36.97
C LEU A 79 7.02 -3.30 -35.92
N HIS A 80 7.91 -2.52 -35.30
CA HIS A 80 8.83 -3.04 -34.29
C HIS A 80 8.11 -3.06 -32.94
N VAL A 81 8.05 -4.24 -32.32
CA VAL A 81 7.46 -4.44 -30.99
C VAL A 81 8.48 -5.20 -30.14
N VAL A 82 8.75 -4.69 -28.95
CA VAL A 82 9.69 -5.30 -28.00
C VAL A 82 9.07 -5.26 -26.62
N THR A 83 9.21 -6.34 -25.84
CA THR A 83 8.79 -6.39 -24.43
C THR A 83 10.00 -6.66 -23.56
N GLU A 84 10.23 -5.80 -22.56
CA GLU A 84 11.39 -5.89 -21.65
C GLU A 84 10.98 -5.63 -20.18
N PRO A 85 11.80 -6.05 -19.20
CA PRO A 85 11.51 -5.84 -17.77
C PRO A 85 11.55 -4.39 -17.28
N SER A 86 12.03 -3.45 -18.09
CA SER A 86 12.02 -2.01 -17.78
C SER A 86 11.72 -1.18 -19.03
N SER A 87 11.12 0.00 -18.85
CA SER A 87 10.82 0.92 -19.94
C SER A 87 12.07 1.43 -20.68
N THR A 88 13.19 1.59 -19.99
CA THR A 88 14.50 2.03 -20.51
C THR A 88 15.01 0.99 -21.48
N LYS A 89 14.93 -0.28 -21.09
CA LYS A 89 15.37 -1.37 -21.94
C LYS A 89 14.43 -1.55 -23.12
N ALA A 90 13.11 -1.49 -22.89
CA ALA A 90 12.10 -1.59 -23.94
C ALA A 90 12.30 -0.50 -25.01
N ILE A 91 12.42 0.77 -24.59
CA ILE A 91 12.59 1.90 -25.50
C ILE A 91 13.95 1.87 -26.18
N SER A 92 15.02 1.48 -25.47
CA SER A 92 16.36 1.40 -26.06
C SER A 92 16.47 0.30 -27.10
N THR A 93 15.89 -0.87 -26.84
CA THR A 93 15.85 -1.97 -27.80
C THR A 93 14.98 -1.62 -29.02
N ALA A 94 13.79 -1.03 -28.81
CA ALA A 94 12.94 -0.59 -29.91
C ALA A 94 13.60 0.51 -30.75
N TYR A 95 14.24 1.49 -30.11
CA TYR A 95 14.98 2.56 -30.78
C TYR A 95 16.16 2.00 -31.59
N LYS A 96 16.93 1.07 -31.02
CA LYS A 96 18.02 0.38 -31.72
C LYS A 96 17.52 -0.41 -32.93
N ASN A 97 16.42 -1.13 -32.80
CA ASN A 97 15.83 -1.86 -33.93
C ASN A 97 15.38 -0.91 -35.05
N ARG A 98 14.90 0.28 -34.70
CA ARG A 98 14.40 1.27 -35.67
C ARG A 98 15.51 2.08 -36.35
N PHE A 99 16.52 2.51 -35.60
CA PHE A 99 17.53 3.48 -36.06
C PHE A 99 18.96 2.93 -36.08
N ASN A 100 19.15 1.66 -35.70
CA ASN A 100 20.46 1.01 -35.58
C ASN A 100 21.47 1.76 -34.69
N THR A 101 20.97 2.50 -33.69
CA THR A 101 21.78 3.30 -32.75
C THR A 101 21.21 3.17 -31.33
N SER A 102 22.00 3.51 -30.31
CA SER A 102 21.54 3.47 -28.92
C SER A 102 20.92 4.80 -28.49
N THR A 103 20.07 4.74 -27.48
CA THR A 103 19.45 5.90 -26.83
C THR A 103 19.80 5.92 -25.34
N ARG A 104 19.67 7.07 -24.68
CA ARG A 104 20.09 7.27 -23.27
C ARG A 104 18.97 7.80 -22.37
N TYR A 105 17.72 7.45 -22.64
CA TYR A 105 16.59 7.89 -21.81
C TYR A 105 16.34 6.93 -20.65
N SER A 106 16.02 7.49 -19.48
CA SER A 106 15.67 6.72 -18.29
C SER A 106 14.20 6.30 -18.27
N ASP A 107 13.87 5.37 -17.37
CA ASP A 107 12.50 4.86 -17.17
C ASP A 107 11.53 6.00 -16.91
N TYR A 108 11.89 6.89 -15.99
CA TYR A 108 11.07 8.03 -15.59
C TYR A 108 10.77 8.96 -16.75
N GLN A 109 11.76 9.24 -17.59
CA GLN A 109 11.59 10.14 -18.73
C GLN A 109 10.69 9.50 -19.78
N ALA A 110 10.93 8.23 -20.13
CA ALA A 110 10.16 7.55 -21.16
C ALA A 110 8.69 7.32 -20.76
N MET A 111 8.44 7.09 -19.46
CA MET A 111 7.10 6.89 -18.90
C MET A 111 6.42 8.20 -18.46
N GLY A 112 7.10 9.34 -18.57
CA GLY A 112 6.54 10.63 -18.13
C GLY A 112 6.32 10.72 -16.62
N TRP A 113 7.00 9.88 -15.83
CA TRP A 113 6.92 9.88 -14.36
C TRP A 113 7.67 11.05 -13.71
N ASN A 114 8.21 11.96 -14.52
CA ASN A 114 8.73 13.25 -14.11
C ASN A 114 7.82 14.42 -14.53
N ASP A 115 6.69 14.13 -15.18
CA ASP A 115 5.68 15.14 -15.53
C ASP A 115 4.62 15.18 -14.43
N LYS A 116 4.46 16.36 -13.83
CA LYS A 116 3.54 16.58 -12.71
C LYS A 116 2.09 16.23 -13.05
N ASN A 117 1.60 16.56 -14.24
CA ASN A 117 0.22 16.29 -14.63
C ASN A 117 -0.02 14.79 -14.82
N ILE A 118 0.98 14.09 -15.40
CA ILE A 118 0.94 12.63 -15.51
C ILE A 118 0.95 12.00 -14.12
N LEU A 119 1.83 12.44 -13.23
CA LEU A 119 1.89 11.93 -11.85
C LEU A 119 0.59 12.16 -11.07
N GLU A 120 -0.01 13.34 -11.18
CA GLU A 120 -1.31 13.65 -10.55
C GLU A 120 -2.40 12.70 -11.07
N THR A 121 -2.43 12.43 -12.38
CA THR A 121 -3.36 11.47 -12.99
C THR A 121 -3.11 10.05 -12.45
N LEU A 122 -1.85 9.61 -12.38
CA LEU A 122 -1.49 8.27 -11.89
C LEU A 122 -1.73 8.09 -10.38
N LYS A 123 -1.96 9.18 -9.63
CA LYS A 123 -2.27 9.17 -8.20
C LYS A 123 -3.76 9.15 -7.86
N GLN A 124 -4.64 9.23 -8.85
CA GLN A 124 -6.10 9.15 -8.65
C GLN A 124 -6.56 7.72 -8.31
N ASP A 125 -7.74 7.53 -7.74
CA ASP A 125 -8.34 6.20 -7.53
C ASP A 125 -7.48 5.18 -6.74
N ILE A 126 -6.55 5.67 -5.91
CA ILE A 126 -5.73 4.84 -5.03
C ILE A 126 -6.48 4.58 -3.72
N GLN A 127 -6.65 3.32 -3.35
CA GLN A 127 -7.29 2.94 -2.09
C GLN A 127 -6.45 3.41 -0.88
N HIS A 128 -5.17 3.04 -0.88
CA HIS A 128 -4.17 3.52 0.06
C HIS A 128 -2.78 3.40 -0.57
N ILE A 129 -1.87 4.26 -0.15
CA ILE A 129 -0.48 4.25 -0.61
C ILE A 129 0.32 3.35 0.36
N PRO A 130 0.96 2.27 -0.13
CA PRO A 130 1.87 1.47 0.68
C PRO A 130 3.02 2.30 1.26
N ILE A 131 3.67 1.78 2.29
CA ILE A 131 4.88 2.41 2.84
C ILE A 131 6.06 1.45 2.82
N THR A 132 7.25 2.02 2.83
CA THR A 132 8.50 1.27 2.95
C THR A 132 9.16 1.64 4.27
N VAL A 133 9.53 0.63 5.06
CA VAL A 133 10.27 0.80 6.30
C VAL A 133 11.53 -0.04 6.27
N ASN A 134 12.60 0.46 6.90
CA ASN A 134 13.88 -0.22 6.95
C ASN A 134 14.10 -0.87 8.32
N VAL A 135 14.57 -2.11 8.31
CA VAL A 135 15.13 -2.82 9.46
C VAL A 135 16.56 -3.20 9.10
N GLU A 136 17.50 -2.34 9.47
CA GLU A 136 18.89 -2.40 8.99
C GLU A 136 18.96 -2.51 7.45
N ASN A 137 19.36 -3.67 6.92
CA ASN A 137 19.49 -3.96 5.49
C ASN A 137 18.22 -4.56 4.86
N CYS A 138 17.18 -4.80 5.65
CA CYS A 138 15.91 -5.33 5.18
C CYS A 138 14.94 -4.19 4.87
N ILE A 139 14.56 -4.08 3.60
CA ILE A 139 13.51 -3.17 3.15
C ILE A 139 12.18 -3.93 3.25
N ILE A 140 11.29 -3.46 4.12
CA ILE A 140 9.96 -4.03 4.34
C ILE A 140 8.93 -3.11 3.70
N PHE A 141 8.15 -3.66 2.79
CA PHE A 141 7.10 -2.98 2.05
C PHE A 141 5.74 -3.38 2.62
N ILE A 142 5.02 -2.43 3.20
CA ILE A 142 3.76 -2.64 3.90
C ILE A 142 2.63 -2.12 3.01
N TYR A 143 1.76 -3.02 2.59
CA TYR A 143 0.70 -2.74 1.62
C TYR A 143 -0.69 -3.16 2.12
N GLY A 144 -0.82 -3.62 3.37
CA GLY A 144 -2.10 -3.83 4.03
C GLY A 144 -1.99 -3.46 5.52
N ILE A 145 -2.94 -2.66 6.02
CA ILE A 145 -2.97 -2.20 7.42
C ILE A 145 -4.22 -2.76 8.11
N GLY A 146 -4.15 -4.03 8.51
CA GLY A 146 -5.13 -4.63 9.40
C GLY A 146 -4.81 -4.31 10.85
N THR A 147 -5.85 -4.04 11.66
CA THR A 147 -5.69 -3.67 13.06
C THR A 147 -6.44 -4.62 14.00
N SER A 148 -6.05 -4.68 15.27
CA SER A 148 -6.74 -5.46 16.31
C SER A 148 -6.47 -4.91 17.71
N SER A 149 -7.14 -5.49 18.70
CA SER A 149 -6.90 -5.24 20.12
C SER A 149 -5.65 -5.89 20.71
N ARG A 150 -4.92 -6.69 19.91
CA ARG A 150 -3.83 -7.53 20.42
C ARG A 150 -2.54 -6.76 20.55
N GLU A 151 -2.21 -6.34 21.77
CA GLU A 151 -0.94 -5.68 22.07
C GLU A 151 0.29 -6.53 21.68
N LYS A 152 0.20 -7.86 21.86
CA LYS A 152 1.24 -8.81 21.45
C LYS A 152 1.57 -8.78 19.96
N TRP A 153 0.65 -8.26 19.14
CA TRP A 153 0.83 -8.08 17.69
C TRP A 153 1.08 -6.62 17.35
N ARG A 154 1.50 -5.80 18.31
CA ARG A 154 1.61 -4.34 18.18
C ARG A 154 0.34 -3.72 17.62
N TYR A 155 -0.81 -4.27 18.01
CA TYR A 155 -2.13 -3.86 17.54
C TYR A 155 -2.40 -4.07 16.05
N ALA A 156 -1.53 -4.75 15.33
CA ALA A 156 -1.85 -5.24 13.99
C ALA A 156 -2.86 -6.38 14.08
N GLY A 157 -3.61 -6.60 13.01
CA GLY A 157 -4.69 -7.57 12.96
C GLY A 157 -4.95 -8.10 11.57
N SER A 158 -6.10 -8.76 11.41
CA SER A 158 -6.50 -9.37 10.15
C SER A 158 -6.46 -8.34 9.01
N GLY A 159 -5.78 -8.66 7.92
CA GLY A 159 -5.55 -7.74 6.80
C GLY A 159 -4.22 -6.98 6.85
N PHE A 160 -3.42 -7.14 7.91
CA PHE A 160 -2.04 -6.64 7.90
C PHE A 160 -1.21 -7.47 6.93
N GLN A 161 -0.53 -6.81 5.99
CA GLN A 161 0.28 -7.45 4.97
C GLN A 161 1.55 -6.63 4.69
N SER A 162 2.68 -7.32 4.73
CA SER A 162 3.96 -6.77 4.34
C SER A 162 4.80 -7.79 3.56
N SER A 163 5.78 -7.28 2.83
CA SER A 163 6.71 -8.10 2.05
C SER A 163 8.12 -7.59 2.18
N LEU A 164 9.09 -8.50 2.10
CA LEU A 164 10.50 -8.16 1.96
C LEU A 164 11.17 -9.08 0.95
N LEU A 165 12.21 -8.58 0.29
CA LEU A 165 13.02 -9.36 -0.64
C LEU A 165 14.19 -10.00 0.11
N HIS A 166 14.33 -11.31 -0.02
CA HIS A 166 15.45 -12.04 0.57
C HIS A 166 15.83 -13.27 -0.24
N MET A 167 17.07 -13.72 -0.08
CA MET A 167 17.56 -14.94 -0.74
C MET A 167 16.99 -16.17 -0.04
N TYR A 168 16.38 -17.07 -0.81
CA TYR A 168 15.92 -18.37 -0.35
C TYR A 168 16.37 -19.44 -1.34
N GLU A 169 17.03 -20.49 -0.85
CA GLU A 169 17.60 -21.55 -1.70
C GLU A 169 18.48 -21.00 -2.85
N ARG A 170 19.29 -19.98 -2.55
CA ARG A 170 20.18 -19.29 -3.52
C ARG A 170 19.47 -18.55 -4.66
N LYS A 171 18.16 -18.31 -4.56
CA LYS A 171 17.40 -17.45 -5.50
C LYS A 171 16.69 -16.32 -4.76
N GLN A 172 16.60 -15.15 -5.40
CA GLN A 172 15.81 -14.05 -4.85
C GLN A 172 14.34 -14.47 -4.77
N SER A 173 13.74 -14.24 -3.61
CA SER A 173 12.34 -14.61 -3.31
C SER A 173 11.67 -13.49 -2.52
N ILE A 174 10.34 -13.46 -2.56
CA ILE A 174 9.54 -12.52 -1.77
C ILE A 174 9.03 -13.25 -0.54
N PHE A 175 9.35 -12.72 0.63
CA PHE A 175 8.77 -13.16 1.89
C PHE A 175 7.59 -12.27 2.20
N VAL A 176 6.39 -12.84 2.22
CA VAL A 176 5.15 -12.14 2.54
C VAL A 176 4.73 -12.51 3.96
N SER A 177 4.71 -11.50 4.83
CA SER A 177 4.19 -11.60 6.18
C SER A 177 2.74 -11.11 6.18
N ARG A 178 1.81 -11.90 6.71
CA ARG A 178 0.41 -11.49 6.84
C ARG A 178 -0.22 -11.97 8.13
N ILE A 179 -1.19 -11.20 8.61
CA ILE A 179 -2.01 -11.55 9.77
C ILE A 179 -3.43 -11.83 9.28
N GLU A 180 -3.95 -12.98 9.68
CA GLU A 180 -5.33 -13.40 9.40
C GLU A 180 -5.96 -13.85 10.71
N GLU A 181 -7.09 -13.25 11.09
CA GLU A 181 -7.86 -13.63 12.28
C GLU A 181 -7.00 -13.75 13.56
N LYS A 182 -6.54 -14.96 13.88
CA LYS A 182 -5.78 -15.33 15.08
C LYS A 182 -4.39 -15.95 14.77
N LYS A 183 -3.93 -15.90 13.53
CA LYS A 183 -2.68 -16.52 13.06
C LYS A 183 -1.79 -15.51 12.33
N CYS A 184 -0.50 -15.64 12.56
CA CYS A 184 0.56 -15.03 11.77
C CYS A 184 0.98 -16.01 10.69
N ILE A 185 1.29 -15.51 9.50
CA ILE A 185 1.64 -16.32 8.33
C ILE A 185 2.86 -15.70 7.65
N VAL A 186 3.83 -16.52 7.30
CA VAL A 186 4.92 -16.14 6.38
C VAL A 186 4.88 -17.05 5.18
N GLU A 187 4.80 -16.45 4.00
CA GLU A 187 4.80 -17.13 2.71
C GLU A 187 6.04 -16.75 1.92
N ILE A 188 6.59 -17.70 1.17
CA ILE A 188 7.73 -17.48 0.28
C ILE A 188 7.24 -17.64 -1.15
N TYR A 189 7.35 -16.58 -1.93
CA TYR A 189 7.00 -16.56 -3.34
C TYR A 189 8.24 -16.47 -4.23
N ARG A 190 8.21 -17.18 -5.35
CA ARG A 190 9.24 -17.16 -6.40
C ARG A 190 8.55 -17.45 -7.73
N GLU A 191 8.98 -16.77 -8.79
CA GLU A 191 8.46 -17.03 -10.16
C GLU A 191 6.91 -16.98 -10.23
N SER A 192 6.30 -16.01 -9.56
CA SER A 192 4.85 -15.81 -9.49
C SER A 192 4.06 -16.98 -8.87
N ALA A 193 4.72 -17.81 -8.06
CA ALA A 193 4.14 -18.96 -7.39
C ALA A 193 4.51 -19.01 -5.90
N LEU A 194 3.58 -19.52 -5.08
CA LEU A 194 3.82 -19.82 -3.68
C LEU A 194 4.70 -21.08 -3.59
N ILE A 195 5.84 -20.96 -2.91
CA ILE A 195 6.80 -22.06 -2.74
C ILE A 195 6.63 -22.72 -1.38
N LYS A 196 6.43 -21.92 -0.32
CA LYS A 196 6.33 -22.41 1.05
C LYS A 196 5.50 -21.49 1.91
N GLN A 197 4.82 -22.06 2.90
CA GLN A 197 4.01 -21.32 3.87
C GLN A 197 4.31 -21.82 5.28
N PHE A 198 4.41 -20.87 6.21
CA PHE A 198 4.59 -21.11 7.64
C PHE A 198 3.47 -20.40 8.39
N LYS A 199 2.99 -21.05 9.46
CA LYS A 199 1.89 -20.55 10.31
C LYS A 199 2.26 -20.68 11.78
N GLY A 200 1.72 -19.79 12.60
CA GLY A 200 1.95 -19.75 14.04
C GLY A 200 1.11 -18.68 14.72
N ALA A 201 1.17 -18.62 16.04
CA ALA A 201 0.34 -17.73 16.85
C ALA A 201 0.96 -16.32 16.99
N MET A 202 2.28 -16.21 16.87
CA MET A 202 3.02 -14.94 17.04
C MET A 202 3.95 -14.66 15.84
N PRO A 203 4.22 -13.38 15.51
CA PRO A 203 5.15 -13.04 14.44
C PRO A 203 6.53 -13.70 14.61
N ASP A 204 7.06 -13.68 15.83
CA ASP A 204 8.39 -14.24 16.16
C ASP A 204 8.44 -15.76 15.94
N GLU A 205 7.41 -16.47 16.41
CA GLU A 205 7.30 -17.92 16.24
C GLU A 205 7.28 -18.32 14.76
N VAL A 206 6.56 -17.57 13.91
CA VAL A 206 6.43 -17.88 12.49
C VAL A 206 7.73 -17.60 11.74
N TRP A 207 8.39 -16.49 12.05
CA TRP A 207 9.68 -16.17 11.43
C TRP A 207 10.78 -17.14 11.87
N GLU A 208 10.79 -17.56 13.14
CA GLU A 208 11.72 -18.58 13.62
C GLU A 208 11.58 -19.90 12.83
N LYS A 209 10.35 -20.33 12.54
CA LYS A 209 10.06 -21.51 11.71
C LYS A 209 10.61 -21.43 10.28
N THR A 210 10.79 -20.22 9.73
CA THR A 210 11.41 -20.06 8.40
C THR A 210 12.90 -20.42 8.40
N GLY A 211 13.55 -20.31 9.56
CA GLY A 211 15.00 -20.44 9.72
C GLY A 211 15.82 -19.33 9.04
N GLN A 212 15.18 -18.30 8.48
CA GLN A 212 15.81 -17.16 7.80
C GLN A 212 15.94 -15.96 8.74
N LEU A 213 16.87 -15.05 8.43
CA LEU A 213 16.96 -13.73 9.07
C LEU A 213 16.97 -13.77 10.62
N LYS A 214 17.57 -14.82 11.21
CA LYS A 214 17.54 -15.12 12.66
C LYS A 214 18.09 -14.02 13.58
N LYS A 215 18.77 -13.03 13.04
CA LYS A 215 19.24 -11.84 13.76
C LYS A 215 18.07 -10.97 14.24
N PHE A 216 16.96 -10.96 13.50
CA PHE A 216 15.81 -10.09 13.74
C PHE A 216 14.66 -10.84 14.40
N THR A 217 13.85 -10.13 15.17
CA THR A 217 12.57 -10.67 15.67
C THR A 217 11.57 -10.73 14.52
N GLY A 218 10.59 -11.63 14.62
CA GLY A 218 9.50 -11.66 13.64
C GLY A 218 8.68 -10.38 13.65
N THR A 219 8.52 -9.74 14.81
CA THR A 219 7.86 -8.43 14.93
C THR A 219 8.59 -7.35 14.12
N GLN A 220 9.93 -7.34 14.14
CA GLN A 220 10.74 -6.47 13.29
C GLN A 220 10.54 -6.81 11.81
N LEU A 221 10.59 -8.09 11.44
CA LEU A 221 10.47 -8.54 10.04
C LEU A 221 9.07 -8.37 9.44
N TYR A 222 8.02 -8.28 10.26
CA TYR A 222 6.70 -7.81 9.82
C TYR A 222 6.67 -6.29 9.56
N GLY A 223 7.61 -5.53 10.13
CA GLY A 223 7.66 -4.08 10.09
C GLY A 223 6.89 -3.40 11.23
N LEU A 224 6.44 -4.14 12.23
CA LEU A 224 5.54 -3.67 13.29
C LEU A 224 6.21 -2.80 14.35
N ASP A 225 7.52 -2.96 14.54
CA ASP A 225 8.26 -2.15 15.51
C ASP A 225 8.59 -0.75 14.99
N ASN A 226 8.48 -0.51 13.68
CA ASN A 226 8.81 0.76 13.06
C ASN A 226 7.80 1.87 13.50
N PRO A 227 8.28 3.08 13.87
CA PRO A 227 7.41 4.18 14.30
C PRO A 227 6.34 4.59 13.29
N ILE A 228 6.66 4.55 11.98
CA ILE A 228 5.72 4.90 10.91
C ILE A 228 4.58 3.88 10.88
N THR A 229 4.91 2.59 10.89
CA THR A 229 3.91 1.50 10.93
C THR A 229 3.03 1.60 12.17
N LYS A 230 3.61 1.87 13.34
CA LYS A 230 2.86 2.05 14.60
C LYS A 230 1.86 3.19 14.50
N ASN A 231 2.28 4.33 13.95
CA ASN A 231 1.39 5.48 13.75
C ASN A 231 0.25 5.13 12.79
N LEU A 232 0.56 4.48 11.66
CA LEU A 232 -0.48 4.03 10.72
C LEU A 232 -1.48 3.08 11.37
N ILE A 233 -1.02 2.07 12.11
CA ILE A 233 -1.91 1.16 12.84
C ILE A 233 -2.78 1.94 13.82
N GLN A 234 -2.21 2.87 14.58
CA GLN A 234 -2.98 3.69 15.52
C GLN A 234 -4.05 4.54 14.82
N GLN A 235 -3.75 5.12 13.67
CA GLN A 235 -4.71 5.87 12.86
C GLN A 235 -5.82 4.99 12.26
N HIS A 236 -5.51 3.75 11.88
CA HIS A 236 -6.51 2.82 11.34
C HIS A 236 -7.37 2.20 12.44
N GLN A 237 -6.85 2.09 13.67
CA GLN A 237 -7.65 1.67 14.84
C GLN A 237 -8.71 2.70 15.23
N THR A 238 -8.60 3.92 14.73
CA THR A 238 -9.59 4.97 14.94
C THR A 238 -10.55 5.09 13.76
N GLN A 239 -10.60 4.05 12.92
CA GLN A 239 -11.58 3.84 11.87
C GLN A 239 -12.39 2.56 12.17
N CYS A 240 -13.66 2.54 11.81
CA CYS A 240 -14.62 1.47 12.10
C CYS A 240 -15.30 1.03 10.81
N THR A 241 -15.41 -0.28 10.56
CA THR A 241 -16.29 -0.79 9.50
C THR A 241 -17.65 -1.18 10.06
N LEU A 242 -18.65 -1.40 9.19
CA LEU A 242 -20.00 -1.86 9.59
C LEU A 242 -19.97 -3.14 10.45
N ASN A 243 -18.97 -4.00 10.26
CA ASN A 243 -18.84 -5.24 11.03
C ASN A 243 -18.23 -5.03 12.43
N ASP A 244 -17.55 -3.90 12.65
CA ASP A 244 -16.80 -3.62 13.88
C ASP A 244 -17.65 -2.92 14.95
N TRP A 245 -18.90 -2.54 14.64
CA TRP A 245 -19.81 -1.83 15.55
C TRP A 245 -20.26 -2.64 16.79
N ASN A 246 -19.94 -3.93 16.86
CA ASN A 246 -20.17 -4.75 18.04
C ASN A 246 -18.87 -5.06 18.82
N ASP A 247 -17.72 -4.58 18.34
CA ASP A 247 -16.44 -4.76 19.03
C ASP A 247 -16.22 -3.62 20.03
N GLU A 248 -16.46 -3.92 21.31
CA GLU A 248 -16.31 -2.96 22.41
C GLU A 248 -14.92 -2.30 22.45
N TYR A 249 -13.85 -3.02 22.08
CA TYR A 249 -12.51 -2.47 22.09
C TYR A 249 -12.31 -1.41 21.00
N ILE A 250 -12.87 -1.66 19.80
CA ILE A 250 -12.80 -0.71 18.69
C ILE A 250 -13.62 0.54 19.02
N LEU A 251 -14.85 0.36 19.52
CA LEU A 251 -15.73 1.47 19.91
C LEU A 251 -15.13 2.35 21.00
N GLU A 252 -14.58 1.76 22.07
CA GLU A 252 -13.93 2.51 23.15
C GLU A 252 -12.79 3.40 22.60
N ARG A 253 -11.99 2.85 21.68
CA ARG A 253 -10.88 3.61 21.07
C ARG A 253 -11.33 4.70 20.12
N LEU A 254 -12.41 4.49 19.37
CA LEU A 254 -13.02 5.54 18.54
C LEU A 254 -13.48 6.70 19.41
N PHE A 255 -14.19 6.39 20.50
CA PHE A 255 -14.65 7.39 21.45
C PHE A 255 -13.46 8.10 22.10
N ASP A 256 -12.47 7.36 22.57
CA ASP A 256 -11.28 7.91 23.20
C ASP A 256 -10.51 8.87 22.28
N TYR A 257 -10.44 8.54 20.98
CA TYR A 257 -9.71 9.33 20.01
C TYR A 257 -10.48 10.55 19.51
N HIS A 258 -11.72 10.35 19.06
CA HIS A 258 -12.52 11.39 18.41
C HIS A 258 -13.30 12.24 19.41
N VAL A 259 -13.81 11.66 20.49
CA VAL A 259 -14.78 12.31 21.39
C VAL A 259 -14.14 12.70 22.74
N LYS A 260 -13.51 11.76 23.44
CA LYS A 260 -13.03 11.91 24.83
C LYS A 260 -12.03 13.04 25.03
N ARG A 261 -11.21 13.36 24.02
CA ARG A 261 -10.24 14.48 24.09
C ARG A 261 -10.92 15.83 24.31
N ARG A 262 -12.21 15.92 24.00
CA ARG A 262 -13.00 17.14 24.08
C ARG A 262 -14.18 17.03 25.01
N THR A 263 -14.44 15.87 25.64
CA THR A 263 -15.56 15.66 26.58
C THR A 263 -15.10 15.38 28.02
N LEU A 264 -16.05 15.17 28.94
CA LEU A 264 -15.76 14.75 30.32
C LEU A 264 -14.96 13.44 30.37
N ALA A 265 -14.01 13.37 31.31
CA ALA A 265 -13.13 12.21 31.48
C ALA A 265 -13.88 10.91 31.83
N ASN A 266 -15.09 11.02 32.41
CA ASN A 266 -15.96 9.93 32.82
C ASN A 266 -17.21 9.80 31.95
N ALA A 267 -17.21 10.37 30.74
CA ALA A 267 -18.33 10.25 29.80
C ALA A 267 -18.63 8.77 29.47
N ASN A 268 -19.90 8.39 29.49
CA ASN A 268 -20.32 7.00 29.31
C ASN A 268 -20.31 6.62 27.81
N TRP A 269 -19.14 6.25 27.31
CA TRP A 269 -18.92 5.89 25.91
C TRP A 269 -19.80 4.71 25.44
N LYS A 270 -20.09 3.74 26.33
CA LYS A 270 -20.98 2.61 25.99
C LYS A 270 -22.40 3.10 25.71
N TYR A 271 -22.89 4.02 26.54
CA TYR A 271 -24.21 4.62 26.33
C TYR A 271 -24.23 5.51 25.08
N PHE A 272 -23.14 6.21 24.76
CA PHE A 272 -23.00 7.00 23.53
C PHE A 272 -23.29 6.17 22.28
N PHE A 273 -22.63 5.02 22.10
CA PHE A 273 -22.87 4.18 20.92
C PHE A 273 -24.18 3.38 20.99
N THR A 274 -24.55 2.83 22.15
CA THR A 274 -25.79 2.02 22.26
C THR A 274 -27.07 2.84 22.13
N SER A 275 -27.04 4.12 22.48
CA SER A 275 -28.16 5.04 22.22
C SER A 275 -28.29 5.35 20.73
N TRP A 276 -27.17 5.54 20.04
CA TRP A 276 -27.15 5.75 18.59
C TRP A 276 -27.59 4.52 17.79
N VAL A 277 -27.13 3.31 18.15
CA VAL A 277 -27.54 2.06 17.47
C VAL A 277 -29.06 1.84 17.48
N LYS A 278 -29.78 2.43 18.44
CA LYS A 278 -31.24 2.39 18.51
C LYS A 278 -31.92 3.36 17.55
N THR A 279 -31.17 4.28 16.94
CA THR A 279 -31.66 5.22 15.92
C THR A 279 -31.51 4.59 14.54
N GLU A 280 -32.42 4.90 13.61
CA GLU A 280 -32.34 4.44 12.21
C GLU A 280 -31.30 5.22 11.38
N ASN A 281 -30.63 6.21 12.00
CA ASN A 281 -29.74 7.13 11.30
C ASN A 281 -28.31 6.59 11.23
N PRO A 282 -27.71 6.47 10.03
CA PRO A 282 -26.33 6.00 9.86
C PRO A 282 -25.29 7.06 10.24
N ILE A 283 -25.71 8.24 10.69
CA ILE A 283 -24.85 9.36 11.09
C ILE A 283 -25.10 9.65 12.57
N ILE A 284 -24.04 9.81 13.35
CA ILE A 284 -24.12 10.28 14.74
C ILE A 284 -24.14 11.81 14.70
N GLU A 285 -25.25 12.42 15.10
CA GLU A 285 -25.28 13.85 15.41
C GLU A 285 -24.63 14.08 16.77
N LEU A 286 -23.50 14.78 16.78
CA LEU A 286 -22.62 14.87 17.96
C LEU A 286 -23.32 15.54 19.15
N GLU A 287 -23.96 16.69 18.96
CA GLU A 287 -24.57 17.47 20.04
C GLU A 287 -25.70 16.71 20.77
N PRO A 288 -26.71 16.14 20.09
CA PRO A 288 -27.71 15.28 20.74
C PRO A 288 -27.10 14.06 21.43
N ALA A 289 -26.09 13.44 20.81
CA ALA A 289 -25.42 12.27 21.36
C ALA A 289 -24.62 12.61 22.63
N LEU A 290 -24.01 13.79 22.70
CA LEU A 290 -23.37 14.29 23.90
C LEU A 290 -24.40 14.62 24.99
N HIS A 291 -25.52 15.28 24.66
CA HIS A 291 -26.59 15.53 25.64
C HIS A 291 -27.11 14.24 26.30
N ALA A 292 -27.11 13.12 25.58
CA ALA A 292 -27.53 11.83 26.11
C ALA A 292 -26.57 11.27 27.18
N ILE A 293 -25.28 11.60 27.13
CA ILE A 293 -24.26 11.10 28.06
C ILE A 293 -23.85 12.11 29.15
N TYR A 294 -24.43 13.32 29.11
CA TYR A 294 -24.16 14.41 30.05
C TYR A 294 -25.35 14.65 31.01
N PRO A 295 -25.12 15.32 32.15
CA PRO A 295 -26.20 15.72 33.05
C PRO A 295 -27.24 16.62 32.36
N LYS A 296 -28.51 16.48 32.75
CA LYS A 296 -29.57 17.35 32.24
C LYS A 296 -29.28 18.81 32.59
N GLY A 297 -29.42 19.69 31.60
CA GLY A 297 -29.16 21.13 31.76
C GLY A 297 -27.67 21.51 31.70
N TYR A 298 -26.79 20.59 31.31
CA TYR A 298 -25.39 20.91 31.04
C TYR A 298 -25.26 21.80 29.79
N GLU A 299 -24.52 22.90 29.92
CA GLU A 299 -24.20 23.80 28.81
C GLU A 299 -22.85 23.40 28.20
N PHE A 300 -22.85 23.02 26.92
CA PHE A 300 -21.63 22.62 26.22
C PHE A 300 -20.78 23.82 25.81
N SER A 301 -19.48 23.66 25.94
CA SER A 301 -18.52 24.59 25.33
C SER A 301 -18.38 24.36 23.82
N GLU A 302 -17.96 25.38 23.08
CA GLU A 302 -17.59 25.23 21.66
C GLU A 302 -16.51 24.15 21.44
N ARG A 303 -15.64 23.95 22.44
CA ARG A 303 -14.63 22.90 22.41
C ARG A 303 -15.26 21.50 22.40
N GLU A 304 -16.31 21.28 23.18
CA GLU A 304 -17.05 20.01 23.26
C GLU A 304 -17.87 19.76 22.00
N LEU A 305 -18.55 20.78 21.51
CA LEU A 305 -19.41 20.68 20.30
C LEU A 305 -18.61 20.53 19.00
N SER A 306 -17.30 20.80 19.04
CA SER A 306 -16.41 20.64 17.89
C SER A 306 -15.69 19.29 17.84
N ALA A 307 -15.99 18.35 18.77
CA ALA A 307 -15.28 17.07 18.93
C ALA A 307 -15.06 16.31 17.61
#